data_AF-A0A356AL90-F1
#
_entry.id   AF-A0A356AL90-F1
#
_cell.length_a   1.000
_cell.length_b   1.000
_cell.length_c   1.000
_cell.angle_alpha   90.00
_cell.angle_beta   90.00
_cell.angle_gamma   90.00
#
_symmetry.space_group_name_H-M   'P 1'
#
loop_
_entity.id
_entity.type
_entity.pdbx_description
1 polymer ?
#
loop_
_entity_poly.entity_id
_entity_poly.type
_entity_poly.pdbx_seq_one_letter_code
_entity_poly.pdbx_strand_id
1 'polypeptide(L)' 'HEFEQADSSYERRYGGTGLGLPLAKKFVELQGGNIYLTSQVGKGTKVVITLPIDIDSREKDGPNIL' A
#
# COMPACT_ATOMS: atom_id res chain seq x y z
N HIS A 1 -11.38 -9.39 -12.14
CA HIS A 1 -11.62 -10.41 -11.09
C HIS A 1 -10.55 -10.20 -10.06
N GLU A 2 -10.90 -9.57 -8.95
CA GLU A 2 -9.95 -9.14 -7.94
C GLU A 2 -10.54 -9.50 -6.57
N PHE A 3 -9.74 -10.19 -5.76
CA PHE A 3 -9.99 -10.57 -4.37
C PHE A 3 -10.92 -11.78 -4.15
N GLU A 4 -10.29 -12.94 -3.94
CA GLU A 4 -10.92 -14.09 -3.28
C GLU A 4 -10.27 -14.24 -1.90
N GLN A 5 -11.09 -14.14 -0.86
CA GLN A 5 -10.62 -14.29 0.51
C GLN A 5 -10.45 -15.77 0.81
N ALA A 6 -9.20 -16.16 1.10
CA ALA A 6 -8.92 -17.50 1.58
C ALA A 6 -9.52 -17.64 2.99
N ASP A 7 -10.67 -18.31 3.05
CA ASP A 7 -11.32 -18.84 4.25
C ASP A 7 -12.21 -17.85 5.03
N SER A 8 -13.53 -18.11 4.99
CA SER A 8 -14.59 -17.38 5.71
C SER A 8 -14.57 -17.64 7.22
N SER A 9 -13.75 -18.57 7.70
CA SER A 9 -13.54 -18.82 9.13
C SER A 9 -12.82 -17.68 9.85
N TYR A 10 -12.11 -16.79 9.13
CA TYR A 10 -11.34 -15.68 9.70
C TYR A 10 -12.19 -14.49 10.17
N GLU A 11 -13.36 -14.26 9.54
CA GLU A 11 -14.26 -13.14 9.86
C GLU A 11 -14.82 -13.19 11.28
N ARG A 12 -14.98 -14.41 11.84
CA ARG A 12 -15.52 -14.58 13.19
C ARG A 12 -14.54 -14.21 14.30
N ARG A 13 -13.23 -14.06 13.99
CA ARG A 13 -12.19 -13.80 15.00
C ARG A 13 -11.66 -12.38 14.97
N TYR A 14 -11.68 -11.73 13.82
CA TYR A 14 -11.22 -10.34 13.63
C TYR A 14 -12.20 -9.66 12.68
N GLY A 15 -13.18 -8.92 13.23
CA GLY A 15 -14.20 -8.25 12.41
C GLY A 15 -13.57 -7.31 11.38
N GLY A 16 -13.98 -7.44 10.11
CA GLY A 16 -13.51 -6.60 9.01
C GLY A 16 -13.86 -7.20 7.65
N THR A 17 -13.99 -6.36 6.62
CA THR A 17 -14.39 -6.76 5.25
C THR A 17 -13.23 -7.30 4.40
N GLY A 18 -12.03 -7.45 4.97
CA GLY A 18 -10.84 -7.87 4.23
C GLY A 18 -10.29 -6.84 3.22
N LEU A 19 -10.90 -5.66 3.10
CA LEU A 19 -10.57 -4.69 2.05
C LEU A 19 -9.30 -3.86 2.30
N GLY A 20 -8.77 -3.84 3.54
CA GLY A 20 -7.68 -2.93 3.91
C GLY A 20 -6.38 -3.15 3.13
N LEU A 21 -5.91 -4.40 3.04
CA LEU A 21 -4.68 -4.72 2.32
C LEU A 21 -4.82 -4.60 0.78
N PRO A 22 -5.92 -5.09 0.17
CA PRO A 22 -6.28 -4.77 -1.22
C PRO A 22 -6.20 -3.28 -1.55
N LEU A 23 -6.80 -2.44 -0.71
CA LEU A 23 -6.86 -1.00 -0.93
C LEU A 23 -5.49 -0.34 -0.80
N ALA A 24 -4.72 -0.74 0.23
CA ALA A 24 -3.35 -0.27 0.41
C ALA A 24 -2.47 -0.62 -0.79
N LYS A 25 -2.57 -1.85 -1.31
CA LYS A 25 -1.85 -2.27 -2.51
C LYS A 25 -2.20 -1.40 -3.71
N LYS A 26 -3.50 -1.19 -3.96
CA LYS A 26 -3.96 -0.34 -5.05
C LYS A 26 -3.43 1.10 -4.95
N PHE A 27 -3.42 1.68 -3.75
CA PHE A 27 -2.87 3.03 -3.56
C PHE A 27 -1.37 3.11 -3.83
N VAL A 28 -0.60 2.12 -3.38
CA VAL A 28 0.84 2.06 -3.64
C VAL A 28 1.13 1.90 -5.13
N GLU A 29 0.39 1.02 -5.82
CA GLU A 29 0.53 0.81 -7.27
C GLU A 29 0.13 2.06 -8.08
N LEU A 30 -0.92 2.77 -7.67
CA LEU A 30 -1.31 4.05 -8.28
C LEU A 30 -0.23 5.14 -8.13
N GLN A 31 0.56 5.09 -7.07
CA GLN A 31 1.72 5.97 -6.86
C GLN A 31 2.98 5.47 -7.61
N GLY A 32 2.87 4.45 -8.46
CA GLY A 32 4.01 3.86 -9.17
C GLY A 32 4.94 3.04 -8.27
N GLY A 33 4.50 2.72 -7.06
CA GLY A 33 5.26 1.97 -6.07
C GLY A 33 5.00 0.47 -6.09
N ASN A 34 5.55 -0.20 -5.06
CA ASN A 34 5.36 -1.62 -4.83
C ASN A 34 5.20 -1.93 -3.34
N ILE A 35 4.52 -3.03 -3.02
CA ILE A 35 4.28 -3.50 -1.65
C ILE A 35 4.58 -4.99 -1.52
N TYR A 36 5.37 -5.37 -0.52
CA TYR A 36 5.78 -6.75 -0.24
C TYR A 36 5.50 -7.11 1.22
N LEU A 37 5.07 -8.36 1.45
CA LEU A 37 4.79 -8.88 2.79
C LEU A 37 5.58 -10.16 3.01
N THR A 38 6.21 -10.26 4.17
CA THR A 38 6.86 -11.48 4.66
C THR A 38 6.41 -11.72 6.09
N SER A 39 5.95 -12.92 6.41
CA SER A 39 5.46 -13.25 7.75
C SER A 39 6.01 -14.58 8.22
N GLN A 40 6.26 -14.68 9.52
CA GLN A 40 6.59 -15.93 10.18
C GLN A 40 5.81 -16.03 11.49
N VAL A 41 5.09 -17.15 11.65
CA VAL A 41 4.32 -17.44 12.87
C VAL A 41 5.24 -17.35 14.09
N GLY A 42 4.78 -16.65 15.13
CA GLY A 42 5.55 -16.43 16.35
C GLY A 42 6.69 -15.41 16.25
N LYS A 43 7.01 -14.90 15.06
CA LYS A 43 8.01 -13.81 14.87
C LYS A 43 7.38 -12.50 14.37
N GLY A 44 6.21 -12.59 13.75
CA GLY A 44 5.45 -11.44 13.26
C GLY A 44 5.54 -11.26 11.75
N THR A 45 5.12 -10.09 11.29
CA THR A 45 4.97 -9.75 9.87
C THR A 45 5.77 -8.49 9.56
N LYS A 46 6.52 -8.52 8.47
CA LYS A 46 7.20 -7.38 7.87
C LYS A 46 6.47 -6.99 6.58
N VAL A 47 6.06 -5.73 6.51
CA VAL A 47 5.49 -5.10 5.31
C VAL A 47 6.51 -4.07 4.81
N VAL A 48 6.82 -4.11 3.51
CA VAL A 48 7.76 -3.20 2.85
C VAL A 48 7.02 -2.49 1.75
N ILE A 49 7.06 -1.16 1.74
CA ILE A 49 6.49 -0.31 0.69
C ILE A 49 7.63 0.48 0.05
N THR A 50 7.68 0.48 -1.27
CA THR A 50 8.63 1.26 -2.06
C THR A 50 7.87 2.22 -2.95
N LEU A 51 8.17 3.52 -2.87
CA LEU A 51 7.56 4.55 -3.71
C LEU A 51 8.65 5.24 -4.54
N PRO A 52 8.38 5.60 -5.81
CA PRO A 52 9.27 6.46 -6.56
C PRO A 52 9.31 7.85 -5.93
N ILE A 53 10.50 8.45 -5.88
CA ILE A 53 10.68 9.84 -5.46
C ILE A 53 10.81 10.69 -6.71
N ASP A 54 9.90 11.65 -6.88
CA ASP A 54 10.07 12.69 -7.89
C ASP A 54 10.90 13.85 -7.32
N ILE A 55 12.13 13.98 -7.81
CA ILE A 55 13.09 15.01 -7.38
C ILE A 55 12.84 16.35 -8.09
N ASP A 56 11.91 16.38 -9.07
CA ASP A 56 11.62 17.55 -9.90
C ASP A 56 10.60 18.51 -9.28
N SER A 57 9.98 18.15 -8.15
CA SER A 57 9.05 19.03 -7.39
C SER A 57 9.72 20.20 -6.64
N ARG A 58 10.99 20.51 -6.96
CA ARG A 58 11.59 21.81 -6.62
C ARG A 58 11.20 22.85 -7.69
N GLU A 59 9.92 23.17 -7.81
CA GLU A 59 9.48 24.38 -8.53
C GLU A 59 9.81 25.61 -7.65
N LYS A 60 10.62 26.57 -8.09
CA LYS A 60 10.36 27.54 -9.17
C LYS A 60 9.14 28.45 -8.95
N ASP A 61 8.66 28.59 -7.71
CA ASP A 61 7.73 29.65 -7.31
C ASP A 61 8.43 31.01 -7.07
N GLY A 62 9.30 31.44 -7.99
CA GLY A 62 9.76 32.83 -8.04
C GLY A 62 8.82 33.62 -8.94
N PRO A 63 8.33 34.81 -8.55
CA PRO A 63 7.40 35.57 -9.38
C PRO A 63 8.07 35.89 -10.73
N ASN A 64 7.44 35.44 -11.82
CA ASN A 64 7.84 35.81 -13.17
C ASN A 64 7.46 37.28 -13.39
N ILE A 65 8.44 38.18 -13.19
CA ILE A 65 8.39 39.58 -13.61
C ILE A 65 9.27 39.72 -14.84
N LEU A 66 8.69 39.45 -16.02
CA LEU A 66 9.11 39.95 -17.31
C LEU A 66 7.88 40.27 -18.15
#